data_AF-A0A1V6IYJ0-F1
#
_entry.id   AF-A0A1V6IYJ0-F1
#
_cell.length_a   1.000
_cell.length_b   1.000
_cell.length_c   1.000
_cell.angle_alpha   90.00
_cell.angle_beta   90.00
_cell.angle_gamma   90.00
#
_symmetry.space_group_name_H-M   'P 1'
#
loop_
_entity.id
_entity.type
_entity.pdbx_description
1 polymer ?
#
loop_
_entity_poly.entity_id
_entity_poly.type
_entity_poly.pdbx_seq_one_letter_code
_entity_poly.pdbx_strand_id
1 'polypeptide(L)'
;MTAAIFRGVRQWRAPTQTEVARGLAAAATVMGVPPGRVHAATATPGTLIYEYANGVVATGQARAARARRGCAVQRVRIAFAGTPRANPRLLAALRRADLIVYAPGSLYSSMLPVLLTPGVVAAIRANRRALKVLGANLWIQEGETDMSFREESRGFWVSELIEAYGRNIPGGIAGLFDVVLATNLDTVPGSIIRNYALEDKHPIHLDRARVASLGVMPVEASLFAGDRWPREAMIHHDPARFAAAVRTVYEGLRQRPRKASRAALPPVTARRAALSAAARMDALRAALAGKTIAAAALRQAVEDFFWVNQDLQPAHLAYVAGVRVVPDARWLRSREWDNVLGYYEPATRFIMLHEQTLRSRDALAANFAVALGESLLGRYIARKWWAPPVPGAGMQTYEIELRPPALRETLLTPGQLKTYLRLAEMQPRAGEPLRYFRPVPQGMGFLPCGILFGLTFAWMLDNSYVPALDFEMHMLQWPASRLLPYQVRRRSLHQELVGFFRTVVLRQPE
;
A
#
# COMPACT_ATOMS: atom_id res chain seq x y z
N MET A 1 -8.76 -21.09 -6.61
CA MET A 1 -9.83 -20.38 -7.36
C MET A 1 -9.32 -19.67 -8.62
N THR A 2 -8.28 -18.84 -8.53
CA THR A 2 -7.60 -18.17 -9.67
C THR A 2 -7.21 -19.17 -10.76
N ALA A 3 -6.50 -20.25 -10.42
CA ALA A 3 -6.16 -21.31 -11.38
C ALA A 3 -7.40 -21.97 -12.06
N ALA A 4 -8.53 -22.09 -11.36
CA ALA A 4 -9.77 -22.64 -11.94
C ALA A 4 -10.44 -21.66 -12.91
N ILE A 5 -10.33 -20.35 -12.67
CA ILE A 5 -10.79 -19.30 -13.58
C ILE A 5 -9.91 -19.24 -14.84
N PHE A 6 -8.60 -19.46 -14.71
CA PHE A 6 -7.65 -19.39 -15.82
C PHE A 6 -7.45 -20.70 -16.60
N ARG A 7 -7.93 -21.86 -16.12
CA ARG A 7 -7.90 -23.14 -16.86
C ARG A 7 -8.62 -23.11 -18.22
N GLY A 8 -9.51 -22.13 -18.45
CA GLY A 8 -10.21 -21.92 -19.73
C GLY A 8 -9.58 -20.90 -20.67
N VAL A 9 -8.52 -20.19 -20.24
CA VAL A 9 -7.93 -19.07 -20.99
C VAL A 9 -6.66 -19.57 -21.70
N ARG A 10 -6.82 -19.98 -22.97
CA ARG A 10 -5.72 -20.54 -23.79
C ARG A 10 -4.75 -19.49 -24.36
N GLN A 11 -5.09 -18.20 -24.28
CA GLN A 11 -4.28 -17.07 -24.76
C GLN A 11 -4.24 -15.98 -23.69
N TRP A 12 -3.12 -15.25 -23.57
CA TRP A 12 -2.89 -14.21 -22.55
C TRP A 12 -3.79 -12.97 -22.72
N ARG A 13 -5.08 -13.09 -22.39
CA ARG A 13 -6.06 -11.98 -22.37
C ARG A 13 -6.83 -11.93 -21.04
N ALA A 14 -7.46 -10.78 -20.77
CA ALA A 14 -8.40 -10.67 -19.65
C ALA A 14 -9.55 -11.69 -19.81
N PRO A 15 -9.95 -12.39 -18.72
CA PRO A 15 -11.03 -13.35 -18.79
C PRO A 15 -12.36 -12.63 -19.00
N THR A 16 -13.23 -13.21 -19.81
CA THR A 16 -14.61 -12.75 -19.96
C THR A 16 -15.42 -13.07 -18.71
N GLN A 17 -16.54 -12.37 -18.54
CA GLN A 17 -17.44 -12.65 -17.43
C GLN A 17 -17.98 -14.08 -17.44
N THR A 18 -18.20 -14.67 -18.62
CA THR A 18 -18.63 -16.06 -18.77
C THR A 18 -17.54 -17.04 -18.30
N GLU A 19 -16.27 -16.79 -18.62
CA GLU A 19 -15.15 -17.61 -18.17
C GLU A 19 -14.96 -17.54 -16.65
N VAL A 20 -15.00 -16.33 -16.07
CA VAL A 20 -14.96 -16.14 -14.61
C VAL A 20 -16.13 -16.84 -13.93
N ALA A 21 -17.35 -16.68 -14.45
CA ALA A 21 -18.54 -17.31 -13.90
C ALA A 21 -18.46 -18.84 -13.96
N ARG A 22 -17.95 -19.41 -15.06
CA ARG A 22 -17.77 -20.86 -15.21
C ARG A 22 -16.75 -21.41 -14.22
N GLY A 23 -15.60 -20.76 -14.10
CA GLY A 23 -14.55 -21.15 -13.14
C GLY A 23 -15.01 -21.06 -11.69
N LEU A 24 -15.76 -20.00 -11.35
CA LEU A 24 -16.38 -19.86 -10.02
C LEU A 24 -17.44 -20.92 -9.77
N ALA A 25 -18.30 -21.21 -10.74
CA ALA A 25 -19.33 -22.25 -10.60
C ALA A 25 -18.70 -23.63 -10.37
N ALA A 26 -17.66 -23.97 -11.12
CA ALA A 26 -16.94 -25.23 -10.92
C ALA A 26 -16.34 -25.34 -9.51
N ALA A 27 -15.69 -24.28 -9.02
CA ALA A 27 -15.16 -24.24 -7.67
C ALA A 27 -16.27 -24.31 -6.60
N ALA A 28 -17.37 -23.59 -6.81
CA ALA A 28 -18.52 -23.57 -5.91
C ALA A 28 -19.18 -24.94 -5.78
N THR A 29 -19.35 -25.66 -6.91
CA THR A 29 -19.91 -27.02 -6.92
C THR A 29 -19.07 -27.98 -6.10
N VAL A 30 -17.72 -27.93 -6.24
CA VAL A 30 -16.82 -28.76 -5.43
C VAL A 30 -16.96 -28.48 -3.93
N MET A 31 -17.29 -27.24 -3.55
CA MET A 31 -17.53 -26.84 -2.16
C MET A 31 -18.97 -27.08 -1.69
N GLY A 32 -19.82 -27.73 -2.50
CA GLY A 32 -21.23 -28.00 -2.18
C GLY A 32 -22.14 -26.75 -2.22
N VAL A 33 -21.66 -25.65 -2.80
CA VAL A 33 -22.46 -24.42 -2.91
C VAL A 33 -23.40 -24.52 -4.11
N PRO A 34 -24.71 -24.23 -3.94
CA PRO A 34 -25.65 -24.29 -5.05
C PRO A 34 -25.24 -23.38 -6.22
N PRO A 35 -25.41 -23.84 -7.48
CA PRO A 35 -25.07 -23.04 -8.66
C PRO A 35 -25.74 -21.67 -8.65
N GLY A 36 -25.01 -20.65 -9.11
CA GLY A 36 -25.53 -19.29 -9.21
C GLY A 36 -25.65 -18.52 -7.89
N ARG A 37 -25.10 -19.03 -6.78
CA ARG A 37 -25.06 -18.30 -5.49
C ARG A 37 -23.80 -17.47 -5.28
N VAL A 38 -22.70 -17.82 -5.94
CA VAL A 38 -21.42 -17.12 -5.84
C VAL A 38 -21.21 -16.27 -7.10
N HIS A 39 -20.87 -15.00 -6.89
CA HIS A 39 -20.65 -14.05 -7.98
C HIS A 39 -19.35 -13.26 -7.74
N ALA A 40 -18.50 -13.17 -8.76
CA ALA A 40 -17.48 -12.13 -8.79
C ALA A 40 -18.15 -10.75 -8.88
N ALA A 41 -17.57 -9.75 -8.20
CA ALA A 41 -18.00 -8.36 -8.31
C ALA A 41 -17.87 -7.86 -9.76
N THR A 42 -16.75 -8.16 -10.41
CA THR A 42 -16.44 -7.85 -11.81
C THR A 42 -15.55 -8.95 -12.39
N ALA A 43 -15.59 -9.13 -13.72
CA ALA A 43 -14.67 -10.00 -14.43
C ALA A 43 -13.37 -9.28 -14.84
N THR A 44 -13.39 -7.94 -14.83
CA THR A 44 -12.23 -7.10 -15.15
C THR A 44 -11.22 -7.21 -14.01
N PRO A 45 -9.99 -7.71 -14.28
CA PRO A 45 -8.94 -7.74 -13.27
C PRO A 45 -8.64 -6.34 -12.74
N GLY A 46 -8.39 -6.24 -11.44
CA GLY A 46 -8.02 -4.99 -10.80
C GLY A 46 -6.97 -5.23 -9.71
N THR A 47 -6.17 -4.20 -9.48
CA THR A 47 -5.15 -4.18 -8.44
C THR A 47 -5.49 -3.11 -7.41
N LEU A 48 -5.41 -3.45 -6.13
CA LEU A 48 -5.60 -2.48 -5.05
C LEU A 48 -4.41 -1.53 -4.96
N ILE A 49 -4.72 -0.26 -4.73
CA ILE A 49 -3.76 0.79 -4.49
C ILE A 49 -4.11 1.42 -3.15
N TYR A 50 -3.16 1.42 -2.23
CA TYR A 50 -3.24 1.98 -0.89
C TYR A 50 -2.52 3.32 -0.88
N GLU A 51 -3.18 4.35 -0.38
CA GLU A 51 -2.61 5.64 -0.05
C GLU A 51 -2.57 5.76 1.47
N TYR A 52 -1.42 6.10 2.03
CA TYR A 52 -1.20 6.22 3.46
C TYR A 52 -1.17 7.69 3.89
N ALA A 53 -1.35 7.96 5.19
CA ALA A 53 -1.42 9.31 5.75
C ALA A 53 -0.16 10.16 5.47
N ASN A 54 0.99 9.52 5.28
CA ASN A 54 2.26 10.17 4.91
C ASN A 54 2.38 10.48 3.40
N GLY A 55 1.36 10.20 2.58
CA GLY A 55 1.33 10.45 1.14
C GLY A 55 1.95 9.35 0.27
N VAL A 56 2.55 8.32 0.89
CA VAL A 56 3.09 7.16 0.17
C VAL A 56 1.95 6.37 -0.44
N VAL A 57 2.18 5.84 -1.64
CA VAL A 57 1.25 4.96 -2.34
C VAL A 57 1.88 3.59 -2.54
N ALA A 58 1.15 2.53 -2.22
CA ALA A 58 1.55 1.14 -2.43
C ALA A 58 0.54 0.40 -3.30
N THR A 59 1.03 -0.26 -4.34
CA THR A 59 0.22 -1.06 -5.25
C THR A 59 0.32 -2.56 -4.93
N GLY A 60 -0.83 -3.22 -4.78
CA GLY A 60 -0.98 -4.65 -4.54
C GLY A 60 -1.28 -5.01 -3.08
N GLN A 61 -2.22 -5.95 -2.87
CA GLN A 61 -2.66 -6.41 -1.55
C GLN A 61 -1.51 -7.00 -0.72
N ALA A 62 -0.73 -7.92 -1.29
CA ALA A 62 0.34 -8.61 -0.58
C ALA A 62 1.41 -7.64 -0.05
N ARG A 63 1.69 -6.57 -0.80
CA ARG A 63 2.65 -5.55 -0.42
C ARG A 63 2.11 -4.63 0.66
N ALA A 64 0.85 -4.19 0.55
CA ALA A 64 0.21 -3.40 1.60
C ALA A 64 0.17 -4.14 2.95
N ALA A 65 -0.07 -5.46 2.94
CA ALA A 65 -0.07 -6.27 4.16
C ALA A 65 1.32 -6.44 4.81
N ARG A 66 2.40 -6.34 4.02
CA ARG A 66 3.79 -6.54 4.50
C ARG A 66 4.51 -5.25 4.83
N ALA A 67 4.26 -4.19 4.06
CA ALA A 67 4.96 -2.93 4.24
C ALA A 67 4.46 -2.24 5.52
N ARG A 68 5.25 -2.32 6.60
CA ARG A 68 4.98 -1.66 7.88
C ARG A 68 5.13 -0.15 7.69
N ARG A 69 4.10 0.55 7.22
CA ARG A 69 4.18 2.00 6.91
C ARG A 69 4.20 2.91 8.14
N GLY A 70 3.90 2.36 9.32
CA GLY A 70 3.89 3.11 10.57
C GLY A 70 2.94 4.31 10.56
N CYS A 71 1.89 4.27 9.72
CA CYS A 71 0.86 5.29 9.63
C CYS A 71 -0.45 4.73 9.07
N ALA A 72 -1.55 5.41 9.32
CA ALA A 72 -2.88 4.97 8.92
C ALA A 72 -3.08 4.96 7.40
N VAL A 73 -3.89 4.01 6.91
CA VAL A 73 -4.37 3.99 5.53
C VAL A 73 -5.35 5.16 5.33
N GLN A 74 -4.97 6.11 4.49
CA GLN A 74 -5.78 7.26 4.10
C GLN A 74 -6.92 6.84 3.17
N ARG A 75 -6.58 6.11 2.11
CA ARG A 75 -7.53 5.70 1.08
C ARG A 75 -7.08 4.45 0.35
N VAL A 76 -8.02 3.70 -0.20
CA VAL A 76 -7.81 2.65 -1.18
C VAL A 76 -8.61 2.90 -2.45
N ARG A 77 -8.03 2.49 -3.57
CA ARG A 77 -8.65 2.52 -4.89
C ARG A 77 -8.26 1.28 -5.67
N ILE A 78 -8.94 1.04 -6.78
CA ILE A 78 -8.66 -0.11 -7.65
C ILE A 78 -8.22 0.40 -9.01
N ALA A 79 -7.03 0.02 -9.44
CA ALA A 79 -6.60 0.17 -10.83
C ALA A 79 -7.06 -1.05 -11.63
N PHE A 80 -8.10 -0.87 -12.44
CA PHE A 80 -8.60 -1.91 -13.32
C PHE A 80 -7.80 -1.97 -14.63
N ALA A 81 -7.57 -3.19 -15.13
CA ALA A 81 -6.91 -3.42 -16.42
C ALA A 81 -7.82 -3.07 -17.64
N GLY A 82 -9.01 -2.51 -17.40
CA GLY A 82 -10.00 -2.13 -18.40
C GLY A 82 -11.17 -1.40 -17.77
N THR A 83 -12.24 -1.13 -18.54
CA THR A 83 -13.46 -0.54 -17.96
C THR A 83 -14.20 -1.61 -17.16
N PRO A 84 -14.25 -1.53 -15.81
CA PRO A 84 -14.90 -2.54 -15.00
C PRO A 84 -16.41 -2.55 -15.23
N ARG A 85 -16.99 -3.75 -15.28
CA ARG A 85 -18.45 -3.92 -15.30
C ARG A 85 -18.86 -4.83 -14.15
N ALA A 86 -19.70 -4.31 -13.27
CA ALA A 86 -20.26 -5.14 -12.21
C ALA A 86 -21.10 -6.27 -12.79
N ASN A 87 -21.06 -7.43 -12.12
CA ASN A 87 -21.81 -8.59 -12.54
C ASN A 87 -23.34 -8.32 -12.46
N PRO A 88 -24.10 -8.41 -13.57
CA PRO A 88 -25.54 -8.11 -13.55
C PRO A 88 -26.35 -9.00 -12.60
N ARG A 89 -25.93 -10.26 -12.40
CA ARG A 89 -26.59 -11.18 -11.45
C ARG A 89 -26.39 -10.73 -10.00
N LEU A 90 -25.19 -10.26 -9.66
CA LEU A 90 -24.91 -9.63 -8.37
C LEU A 90 -25.78 -8.38 -8.17
N LEU A 91 -25.83 -7.48 -9.15
CA LEU A 91 -26.63 -6.27 -9.06
C LEU A 91 -28.14 -6.56 -8.94
N ALA A 92 -28.63 -7.62 -9.57
CA ALA A 92 -30.02 -8.06 -9.44
C ALA A 92 -30.30 -8.64 -8.04
N ALA A 93 -29.38 -9.44 -7.50
CA ALA A 93 -29.48 -9.97 -6.15
C ALA A 93 -29.51 -8.86 -5.10
N LEU A 94 -28.60 -7.87 -5.21
CA LEU A 94 -28.56 -6.71 -4.31
C LEU A 94 -29.85 -5.89 -4.34
N ARG A 95 -30.48 -5.73 -5.52
CA ARG A 95 -31.75 -4.99 -5.67
C ARG A 95 -32.97 -5.72 -5.11
N ARG A 96 -32.94 -7.05 -5.07
CA ARG A 96 -34.06 -7.89 -4.62
C ARG A 96 -33.92 -8.38 -3.18
N ALA A 97 -32.76 -8.19 -2.57
CA ALA A 97 -32.49 -8.67 -1.22
C ALA A 97 -33.41 -8.02 -0.19
N ASP A 98 -33.88 -8.79 0.78
CA ASP A 98 -34.55 -8.29 1.99
C ASP A 98 -33.54 -7.98 3.11
N LEU A 99 -32.36 -8.60 3.03
CA LEU A 99 -31.26 -8.45 3.96
C LEU A 99 -29.94 -8.45 3.17
N ILE A 100 -29.09 -7.45 3.45
CA ILE A 100 -27.72 -7.36 2.95
C ILE A 100 -26.80 -7.42 4.16
N VAL A 101 -25.99 -8.47 4.24
CA VAL A 101 -25.00 -8.64 5.30
C VAL A 101 -23.62 -8.36 4.72
N TYR A 102 -22.92 -7.41 5.34
CA TYR A 102 -21.49 -7.22 5.12
C TYR A 102 -20.79 -8.12 6.14
N ALA A 103 -20.35 -9.29 5.69
CA ALA A 103 -19.69 -10.25 6.57
C ALA A 103 -18.39 -9.66 7.16
N PRO A 104 -17.98 -10.06 8.38
CA PRO A 104 -16.68 -9.72 8.91
C PRO A 104 -15.56 -10.15 7.96
N GLY A 105 -14.56 -9.31 7.78
CA GLY A 105 -13.45 -9.55 6.87
C GLY A 105 -12.59 -8.31 6.69
N SER A 106 -11.37 -8.47 6.17
CA SER A 106 -10.41 -7.37 6.02
C SER A 106 -11.04 -6.17 5.33
N LEU A 107 -11.04 -5.02 5.99
CA LEU A 107 -11.73 -3.81 5.55
C LEU A 107 -11.22 -3.36 4.17
N TYR A 108 -9.90 -3.20 4.04
CA TYR A 108 -9.29 -2.60 2.85
C TYR A 108 -9.01 -3.64 1.77
N SER A 109 -8.62 -4.85 2.15
CA SER A 109 -8.24 -5.91 1.19
C SER A 109 -9.37 -6.85 0.77
N SER A 110 -10.52 -6.87 1.46
CA SER A 110 -11.62 -7.78 1.13
C SER A 110 -12.96 -7.08 0.91
N MET A 111 -13.36 -6.16 1.80
CA MET A 111 -14.68 -5.53 1.75
C MET A 111 -14.74 -4.34 0.78
N LEU A 112 -13.83 -3.37 0.93
CA LEU A 112 -13.76 -2.22 0.04
C LEU A 112 -13.55 -2.58 -1.45
N PRO A 113 -12.75 -3.60 -1.84
CA PRO A 113 -12.58 -3.97 -3.24
C PRO A 113 -13.90 -4.36 -3.94
N VAL A 114 -14.79 -5.04 -3.21
CA VAL A 114 -16.13 -5.39 -3.72
C VAL A 114 -16.99 -4.14 -3.86
N LEU A 115 -17.00 -3.27 -2.83
CA LEU A 115 -17.86 -2.07 -2.81
C LEU A 115 -17.41 -0.99 -3.80
N LEU A 116 -16.11 -0.88 -4.04
CA LEU A 116 -15.52 0.06 -5.00
C LEU A 116 -15.68 -0.42 -6.45
N THR A 117 -16.21 -1.62 -6.69
CA THR A 117 -16.59 -2.06 -8.04
C THR A 117 -17.79 -1.22 -8.53
N PRO A 118 -17.69 -0.53 -9.68
CA PRO A 118 -18.73 0.39 -10.13
C PRO A 118 -20.12 -0.25 -10.24
N GLY A 119 -21.11 0.43 -9.67
CA GLY A 119 -22.51 -0.01 -9.65
C GLY A 119 -22.93 -0.80 -8.39
N VAL A 120 -22.00 -1.41 -7.65
CA VAL A 120 -22.32 -2.20 -6.45
C VAL A 120 -22.94 -1.33 -5.34
N VAL A 121 -22.25 -0.27 -4.94
CA VAL A 121 -22.74 0.69 -3.92
C VAL A 121 -24.05 1.36 -4.34
N ALA A 122 -24.19 1.71 -5.62
CA ALA A 122 -25.42 2.30 -6.14
C ALA A 122 -26.61 1.33 -6.03
N ALA A 123 -26.41 0.05 -6.37
CA ALA A 123 -27.43 -0.99 -6.22
C ALA A 123 -27.83 -1.21 -4.76
N ILE A 124 -26.87 -1.19 -3.82
CA ILE A 124 -27.15 -1.31 -2.39
C ILE A 124 -27.97 -0.12 -1.90
N ARG A 125 -27.56 1.11 -2.22
CA ARG A 125 -28.26 2.34 -1.81
C ARG A 125 -29.67 2.43 -2.39
N ALA A 126 -29.85 1.97 -3.63
CA ALA A 126 -31.15 1.94 -4.29
C ALA A 126 -32.13 0.97 -3.61
N ASN A 127 -31.63 -0.09 -2.97
CA ASN A 127 -32.47 -1.01 -2.22
C ASN A 127 -32.83 -0.43 -0.84
N ARG A 128 -33.93 0.34 -0.81
CA ARG A 128 -34.49 0.89 0.44
C ARG A 128 -35.22 -0.15 1.30
N ARG A 129 -35.54 -1.34 0.74
CA ARG A 129 -36.26 -2.43 1.42
C ARG A 129 -35.33 -3.41 2.15
N ALA A 130 -34.09 -3.58 1.69
CA ALA A 130 -33.10 -4.39 2.39
C ALA A 130 -32.69 -3.79 3.73
N LEU A 131 -32.74 -4.57 4.82
CA LEU A 131 -31.98 -4.27 6.03
C LEU A 131 -30.49 -4.47 5.76
N LYS A 132 -29.65 -3.54 6.19
CA LYS A 132 -28.21 -3.59 5.92
C LYS A 132 -27.42 -3.71 7.22
N VAL A 133 -26.81 -4.87 7.42
CA VAL A 133 -26.09 -5.22 8.66
C VAL A 133 -24.61 -5.34 8.37
N LEU A 134 -23.80 -4.50 9.02
CA LEU A 134 -22.35 -4.60 9.03
C LEU A 134 -21.90 -5.51 10.17
N GLY A 135 -21.28 -6.64 9.85
CA GLY A 135 -20.53 -7.42 10.85
C GLY A 135 -19.17 -6.77 11.09
N ALA A 136 -18.92 -6.32 12.32
CA ALA A 136 -17.63 -5.75 12.68
C ALA A 136 -16.56 -6.84 12.76
N ASN A 137 -15.33 -6.49 12.40
CA ASN A 137 -14.18 -7.36 12.64
C ASN A 137 -13.92 -7.41 14.15
N LEU A 138 -13.44 -8.55 14.62
CA LEU A 138 -13.10 -8.72 16.04
C LEU A 138 -11.73 -8.16 16.37
N TRP A 139 -10.76 -8.41 15.50
CA TRP A 139 -9.36 -8.08 15.72
C TRP A 139 -8.92 -6.96 14.81
N ILE A 140 -8.07 -6.11 15.37
CA ILE A 140 -7.20 -5.23 14.61
C ILE A 140 -6.33 -6.10 13.69
N GLN A 141 -6.28 -5.69 12.44
CA GLN A 141 -5.43 -6.31 11.43
C GLN A 141 -4.25 -5.41 11.13
N GLU A 142 -3.06 -5.96 11.33
CA GLU A 142 -1.78 -5.29 11.11
C GLU A 142 -1.63 -4.79 9.66
N GLY A 143 -1.13 -3.57 9.49
CA GLY A 143 -1.02 -2.87 8.21
C GLY A 143 -2.35 -2.40 7.60
N GLU A 144 -3.49 -2.72 8.21
CA GLU A 144 -4.81 -2.27 7.74
C GLU A 144 -5.51 -1.37 8.77
N THR A 145 -5.66 -1.82 10.01
CA THR A 145 -6.53 -1.20 11.03
C THR A 145 -5.83 -1.00 12.38
N ASP A 146 -4.52 -1.23 12.41
CA ASP A 146 -3.61 -1.06 13.55
C ASP A 146 -3.22 0.38 13.82
N MET A 147 -3.34 1.26 12.82
CA MET A 147 -2.97 2.68 12.93
C MET A 147 -4.20 3.56 12.76
N SER A 148 -4.58 4.32 13.79
CA SER A 148 -5.71 5.25 13.78
C SER A 148 -5.29 6.69 13.45
N PHE A 149 -6.19 7.46 12.84
CA PHE A 149 -6.03 8.91 12.63
C PHE A 149 -6.21 9.74 13.91
N ARG A 150 -6.78 9.15 14.96
CA ARG A 150 -7.13 9.81 16.21
C ARG A 150 -6.14 9.49 17.31
N GLU A 151 -5.79 8.21 17.42
CA GLU A 151 -4.94 7.70 18.49
C GLU A 151 -3.98 6.64 17.95
N GLU A 152 -2.74 7.05 17.73
CA GLU A 152 -1.72 6.25 17.04
C GLU A 152 -1.43 4.90 17.73
N SER A 153 -1.57 4.81 19.05
CA SER A 153 -1.21 3.63 19.86
C SER A 153 -2.32 2.59 20.03
N ARG A 154 -3.55 2.86 19.58
CA ARG A 154 -4.72 2.04 19.91
C ARG A 154 -5.30 1.28 18.72
N GLY A 155 -5.00 1.73 17.49
CA GLY A 155 -5.66 1.25 16.28
C GLY A 155 -7.18 1.52 16.27
N PHE A 156 -7.91 0.78 15.44
CA PHE A 156 -9.30 1.09 15.11
C PHE A 156 -10.31 0.65 16.19
N TRP A 157 -11.31 1.51 16.42
CA TRP A 157 -12.61 1.13 16.97
C TRP A 157 -13.67 0.93 15.88
N VAL A 158 -14.85 0.43 16.25
CA VAL A 158 -15.96 0.18 15.29
C VAL A 158 -16.37 1.44 14.54
N SER A 159 -16.44 2.61 15.19
CA SER A 159 -16.72 3.86 14.46
C SER A 159 -15.66 4.19 13.41
N GLU A 160 -14.40 3.88 13.65
CA GLU A 160 -13.29 4.14 12.72
C GLU A 160 -13.32 3.20 11.51
N LEU A 161 -13.80 1.96 11.68
CA LEU A 161 -14.14 1.07 10.57
C LEU A 161 -15.22 1.70 9.67
N ILE A 162 -16.30 2.21 10.27
CA ILE A 162 -17.41 2.84 9.55
C ILE A 162 -16.93 4.12 8.83
N GLU A 163 -16.15 4.96 9.50
CA GLU A 163 -15.59 6.17 8.92
C GLU A 163 -14.62 5.85 7.78
N ALA A 164 -13.85 4.77 7.88
CA ALA A 164 -13.00 4.31 6.80
C ALA A 164 -13.80 3.89 5.56
N TYR A 165 -14.95 3.22 5.71
CA TYR A 165 -15.88 3.02 4.58
C TYR A 165 -16.31 4.37 3.99
N GLY A 166 -16.64 5.34 4.84
CA GLY A 166 -17.05 6.69 4.43
C GLY A 166 -15.99 7.46 3.64
N ARG A 167 -14.72 7.40 4.07
CA ARG A 167 -13.58 8.04 3.37
C ARG A 167 -13.34 7.42 1.99
N ASN A 168 -13.58 6.12 1.86
CA ASN A 168 -13.23 5.39 0.64
C ASN A 168 -14.36 5.36 -0.39
N ILE A 169 -15.61 5.26 0.06
CA ILE A 169 -16.77 5.10 -0.82
C ILE A 169 -17.30 6.48 -1.26
N PRO A 170 -17.40 6.76 -2.56
CA PRO A 170 -18.05 7.98 -3.05
C PRO A 170 -19.46 8.15 -2.48
N GLY A 171 -19.74 9.32 -1.90
CA GLY A 171 -21.00 9.60 -1.20
C GLY A 171 -21.07 9.09 0.25
N GLY A 172 -19.97 8.62 0.82
CA GLY A 172 -19.87 8.22 2.22
C GLY A 172 -20.66 6.96 2.60
N ILE A 173 -20.99 6.82 3.88
CA ILE A 173 -21.70 5.64 4.42
C ILE A 173 -23.23 5.69 4.22
N ALA A 174 -23.74 6.79 3.68
CA ALA A 174 -25.18 7.03 3.54
C ALA A 174 -25.87 5.89 2.75
N GLY A 175 -26.86 5.25 3.40
CA GLY A 175 -27.62 4.14 2.83
C GLY A 175 -26.86 2.81 2.70
N LEU A 176 -25.70 2.66 3.36
CA LEU A 176 -24.92 1.42 3.36
C LEU A 176 -25.15 0.57 4.60
N PHE A 177 -25.26 1.18 5.79
CA PHE A 177 -25.35 0.45 7.04
C PHE A 177 -26.53 0.99 7.86
N ASP A 178 -27.44 0.11 8.23
CA ASP A 178 -28.52 0.42 9.17
C ASP A 178 -28.10 0.00 10.60
N VAL A 179 -27.41 -1.15 10.69
CA VAL A 179 -26.96 -1.77 11.94
C VAL A 179 -25.49 -2.17 11.80
N VAL A 180 -24.71 -2.01 12.86
CA VAL A 180 -23.44 -2.71 13.04
C VAL A 180 -23.57 -3.73 14.16
N LEU A 181 -23.23 -4.97 13.85
CA LEU A 181 -23.19 -6.09 14.77
C LEU A 181 -21.73 -6.31 15.19
N ALA A 182 -21.44 -6.04 16.46
CA ALA A 182 -20.13 -6.26 17.06
C ALA A 182 -20.20 -7.37 18.11
N THR A 183 -19.07 -8.00 18.39
CA THR A 183 -19.02 -8.98 19.47
C THR A 183 -19.00 -8.27 20.81
N ASN A 184 -19.83 -8.76 21.75
CA ASN A 184 -19.70 -8.41 23.15
C ASN A 184 -18.40 -9.01 23.72
N LEU A 185 -17.39 -8.17 23.95
CA LEU A 185 -16.09 -8.59 24.48
C LEU A 185 -16.17 -9.09 25.92
N ASP A 186 -17.19 -8.69 26.71
CA ASP A 186 -17.39 -9.20 28.08
C ASP A 186 -17.72 -10.69 28.10
N THR A 187 -18.16 -11.24 26.97
CA THR A 187 -18.42 -12.68 26.81
C THR A 187 -17.18 -13.48 26.40
N VAL A 188 -16.04 -12.82 26.19
CA VAL A 188 -14.77 -13.46 25.83
C VAL A 188 -13.97 -13.75 27.11
N PRO A 189 -13.55 -15.01 27.35
CA PRO A 189 -12.74 -15.32 28.52
C PRO A 189 -11.44 -14.52 28.56
N GLY A 190 -11.11 -13.93 29.72
CA GLY A 190 -9.93 -13.07 29.89
C GLY A 190 -8.59 -13.76 29.59
N SER A 191 -8.52 -15.09 29.76
CA SER A 191 -7.34 -15.89 29.37
C SER A 191 -7.05 -15.80 27.87
N ILE A 192 -8.08 -15.71 27.03
CA ILE A 192 -7.92 -15.62 25.58
C ILE A 192 -7.56 -14.20 25.16
N ILE A 193 -8.17 -13.18 25.76
CA ILE A 193 -7.78 -11.77 25.54
C ILE A 193 -6.29 -11.59 25.87
N ARG A 194 -5.82 -12.18 26.98
CA ARG A 194 -4.41 -12.14 27.38
C ARG A 194 -3.49 -12.84 26.37
N ASN A 195 -3.83 -14.04 25.91
CA ASN A 195 -3.01 -14.76 24.92
C ASN A 195 -2.93 -14.00 23.59
N TYR A 196 -4.03 -13.40 23.15
CA TYR A 196 -4.05 -12.57 21.94
C TYR A 196 -3.25 -11.28 22.10
N ALA A 197 -3.29 -10.64 23.28
CA ALA A 197 -2.44 -9.50 23.59
C ALA A 197 -0.94 -9.87 23.57
N LEU A 198 -0.56 -11.08 24.00
CA LEU A 198 0.82 -11.58 23.88
C LEU A 198 1.26 -11.81 22.42
N GLU A 199 0.30 -11.96 21.50
CA GLU A 199 0.54 -12.04 20.05
C GLU A 199 0.34 -10.67 19.34
N ASP A 200 0.33 -9.56 20.10
CA ASP A 200 0.04 -8.19 19.62
C ASP A 200 -1.31 -8.03 18.89
N LYS A 201 -2.26 -8.95 19.12
CA LYS A 201 -3.62 -8.89 18.56
C LYS A 201 -4.55 -8.17 19.53
N HIS A 202 -4.96 -6.98 19.10
CA HIS A 202 -5.81 -6.09 19.86
C HIS A 202 -7.27 -6.17 19.36
N PRO A 203 -8.27 -6.25 20.25
CA PRO A 203 -9.66 -6.31 19.83
C PRO A 203 -10.16 -4.94 19.34
N ILE A 204 -11.13 -4.95 18.42
CA ILE A 204 -11.82 -3.75 17.96
C ILE A 204 -13.01 -3.49 18.89
N HIS A 205 -12.92 -2.42 19.68
CA HIS A 205 -13.97 -2.06 20.64
C HIS A 205 -15.13 -1.31 19.99
N LEU A 206 -16.34 -1.54 20.54
CA LEU A 206 -17.55 -0.84 20.13
C LEU A 206 -17.76 0.46 20.93
N ASP A 207 -17.58 1.60 20.26
CA ASP A 207 -17.88 2.92 20.79
C ASP A 207 -19.29 3.39 20.44
N ARG A 208 -20.25 2.83 21.18
CA ARG A 208 -21.70 2.95 20.96
C ARG A 208 -22.17 4.37 20.62
N ALA A 209 -21.79 5.37 21.43
CA ALA A 209 -22.23 6.76 21.23
C ALA A 209 -21.76 7.33 19.89
N ARG A 210 -20.51 7.05 19.49
CA ARG A 210 -19.95 7.53 18.23
C ARG A 210 -20.58 6.80 17.05
N VAL A 211 -20.73 5.48 17.12
CA VAL A 211 -21.43 4.69 16.09
C VAL A 211 -22.85 5.20 15.87
N ALA A 212 -23.59 5.47 16.95
CA ALA A 212 -24.93 6.05 16.87
C ALA A 212 -24.92 7.45 16.23
N SER A 213 -23.92 8.28 16.53
CA SER A 213 -23.76 9.62 15.91
C SER A 213 -23.49 9.57 14.40
N LEU A 214 -22.96 8.44 13.89
CA LEU A 214 -22.79 8.19 12.45
C LEU A 214 -24.09 7.72 11.78
N GLY A 215 -25.19 7.61 12.54
CA GLY A 215 -26.49 7.16 12.05
C GLY A 215 -26.62 5.64 11.90
N VAL A 216 -25.72 4.87 12.51
CA VAL A 216 -25.71 3.41 12.48
C VAL A 216 -26.10 2.88 13.86
N MET A 217 -26.99 1.90 13.94
CA MET A 217 -27.40 1.31 15.21
C MET A 217 -26.33 0.32 15.73
N PRO A 218 -25.73 0.55 16.90
CA PRO A 218 -24.80 -0.40 17.50
C PRO A 218 -25.55 -1.56 18.17
N VAL A 219 -25.23 -2.79 17.80
CA VAL A 219 -25.74 -4.02 18.43
C VAL A 219 -24.55 -4.89 18.85
N GLU A 220 -24.57 -5.33 20.11
CA GLU A 220 -23.62 -6.34 20.60
C GLU A 220 -24.32 -7.69 20.76
N ALA A 221 -23.60 -8.75 20.43
CA ALA A 221 -24.07 -10.11 20.65
C ALA A 221 -22.91 -11.01 21.09
N SER A 222 -23.22 -12.12 21.76
CA SER A 222 -22.26 -13.19 21.97
C SER A 222 -22.11 -13.98 20.67
N LEU A 223 -20.97 -13.78 20.00
CA LEU A 223 -20.72 -14.36 18.68
C LEU A 223 -19.71 -15.52 18.71
N PHE A 224 -19.42 -16.09 19.89
CA PHE A 224 -18.51 -17.23 20.10
C PHE A 224 -19.19 -18.38 20.81
N ALA A 225 -18.76 -19.62 20.56
CA ALA A 225 -19.18 -20.78 21.34
C ALA A 225 -18.49 -20.76 22.72
N GLY A 226 -19.25 -20.87 23.82
CA GLY A 226 -18.67 -20.80 25.17
C GLY A 226 -17.93 -22.05 25.62
N ASP A 227 -18.13 -23.19 24.94
CA ASP A 227 -18.13 -24.48 25.65
C ASP A 227 -17.06 -25.47 25.14
N ARG A 228 -16.24 -25.10 24.14
CA ARG A 228 -15.23 -25.98 23.53
C ARG A 228 -13.98 -25.20 23.11
N TRP A 229 -13.03 -25.05 24.03
CA TRP A 229 -11.75 -24.39 23.73
C TRP A 229 -10.59 -25.35 23.99
N PRO A 230 -10.02 -26.00 22.95
CA PRO A 230 -8.64 -26.47 23.06
C PRO A 230 -7.70 -25.26 23.23
N ARG A 231 -6.56 -25.46 23.90
CA ARG A 231 -5.55 -24.41 24.22
C ARG A 231 -5.00 -23.65 23.00
N GLU A 232 -5.28 -24.13 21.79
CA GLU A 232 -4.80 -23.62 20.49
C GLU A 232 -5.91 -22.94 19.66
N ALA A 233 -7.12 -22.78 20.21
CA ALA A 233 -8.27 -22.31 19.45
C ALA A 233 -8.18 -20.81 19.11
N MET A 234 -8.06 -20.52 17.81
CA MET A 234 -8.22 -19.17 17.30
C MET A 234 -9.66 -18.66 17.51
N ILE A 235 -9.83 -17.44 18.02
CA ILE A 235 -11.13 -16.79 18.12
C ILE A 235 -11.60 -16.34 16.74
N HIS A 236 -12.64 -17.01 16.24
CA HIS A 236 -13.42 -16.63 15.06
C HIS A 236 -14.89 -16.52 15.41
N HIS A 237 -15.64 -15.69 14.70
CA HIS A 237 -17.10 -15.66 14.82
C HIS A 237 -17.66 -17.06 14.60
N ASP A 238 -18.47 -17.55 15.53
CA ASP A 238 -19.26 -18.76 15.37
C ASP A 238 -20.36 -18.50 14.32
N PRO A 239 -20.38 -19.25 13.19
CA PRO A 239 -21.32 -18.98 12.11
C PRO A 239 -22.79 -19.10 12.53
N ALA A 240 -23.11 -20.02 13.45
CA ALA A 240 -24.49 -20.26 13.88
C ALA A 240 -24.99 -19.12 14.79
N ARG A 241 -24.17 -18.68 15.75
CA ARG A 241 -24.46 -17.54 16.62
C ARG A 241 -24.52 -16.22 15.84
N PHE A 242 -23.60 -16.02 14.88
CA PHE A 242 -23.66 -14.87 13.99
C PHE A 242 -24.96 -14.85 13.17
N ALA A 243 -25.34 -15.98 12.57
CA ALA A 243 -26.59 -16.09 11.85
C ALA A 243 -27.82 -15.86 12.75
N ALA A 244 -27.81 -16.39 13.98
CA ALA A 244 -28.88 -16.18 14.95
C ALA A 244 -29.00 -14.70 15.33
N ALA A 245 -27.90 -14.02 15.65
CA ALA A 245 -27.89 -12.59 15.98
C ALA A 245 -28.43 -11.75 14.80
N VAL A 246 -27.99 -12.04 13.58
CA VAL A 246 -28.50 -11.36 12.38
C VAL A 246 -30.00 -11.61 12.18
N ARG A 247 -30.50 -12.83 12.41
CA ARG A 247 -31.95 -13.13 12.33
C ARG A 247 -32.75 -12.37 13.36
N THR A 248 -32.30 -12.34 14.62
CA THR A 248 -32.95 -11.57 15.69
C THR A 248 -33.04 -10.09 15.34
N VAL A 249 -31.95 -9.51 14.85
CA VAL A 249 -31.92 -8.11 14.38
C VAL A 249 -32.88 -7.90 13.20
N TYR A 250 -32.91 -8.82 12.23
CA TYR A 250 -33.79 -8.74 11.07
C TYR A 250 -35.27 -8.80 11.46
N GLU A 251 -35.66 -9.76 12.29
CA GLU A 251 -37.03 -9.94 12.74
C GLU A 251 -37.51 -8.76 13.60
N GLY A 252 -36.65 -8.23 14.46
CA GLY A 252 -36.97 -7.08 15.31
C GLY A 252 -37.08 -5.74 14.55
N LEU A 253 -36.38 -5.59 13.42
CA LEU A 253 -36.32 -4.32 12.68
C LEU A 253 -37.12 -4.30 11.37
N ARG A 254 -37.60 -5.44 10.87
CA ARG A 254 -38.35 -5.51 9.59
C ARG A 254 -39.62 -4.66 9.54
N GLN A 255 -40.18 -4.28 10.69
CA GLN A 255 -41.42 -3.50 10.80
C GLN A 255 -41.21 -1.99 11.02
N ARG A 256 -39.98 -1.49 11.20
CA ARG A 256 -39.74 -0.08 11.49
C ARG A 256 -39.72 0.79 10.22
N PRO A 257 -40.44 1.94 10.18
CA PRO A 257 -40.35 2.88 9.08
C PRO A 257 -38.94 3.48 8.99
N ARG A 258 -38.35 3.47 7.80
CA ARG A 258 -36.96 3.87 7.57
C ARG A 258 -36.85 5.35 7.20
N LYS A 259 -35.94 6.06 7.88
CA LYS A 259 -35.63 7.47 7.54
C LYS A 259 -34.97 7.55 6.16
N ALA A 260 -35.44 8.50 5.35
CA ALA A 260 -34.88 8.79 4.05
C ALA A 260 -33.47 9.41 4.19
N SER A 261 -32.47 8.78 3.58
CA SER A 261 -31.12 9.31 3.46
C SER A 261 -31.05 10.30 2.29
N ARG A 262 -30.51 11.51 2.52
CA ARG A 262 -30.20 12.50 1.46
C ARG A 262 -29.26 11.91 0.41
N ALA A 263 -29.42 12.39 -0.82
CA ALA A 263 -28.76 11.93 -2.03
C ALA A 263 -27.26 12.28 -2.06
N ALA A 264 -26.48 11.41 -2.71
CA ALA A 264 -25.06 11.62 -2.97
C ALA A 264 -24.79 11.97 -4.44
N LEU A 265 -23.81 12.86 -4.62
CA LEU A 265 -23.21 13.35 -5.86
C LEU A 265 -22.54 12.24 -6.72
N PRO A 266 -22.26 12.51 -8.01
CA PRO A 266 -21.86 11.49 -8.97
C PRO A 266 -20.49 10.86 -8.65
N PRO A 267 -20.25 9.63 -9.12
CA PRO A 267 -18.98 8.94 -8.92
C PRO A 267 -17.85 9.62 -9.71
N VAL A 268 -16.73 9.86 -9.05
CA VAL A 268 -15.46 10.15 -9.71
C VAL A 268 -14.80 8.80 -10.01
N THR A 269 -14.87 8.37 -11.27
CA THR A 269 -14.07 7.25 -11.77
C THR A 269 -12.77 7.80 -12.33
N ALA A 270 -11.67 7.66 -11.57
CA ALA A 270 -10.34 7.85 -12.12
C ALA A 270 -10.04 6.69 -13.09
N ARG A 271 -9.80 7.03 -14.35
CA ARG A 271 -9.60 6.09 -15.45
C ARG A 271 -8.12 6.10 -15.83
N ARG A 272 -7.43 4.97 -15.68
CA ARG A 272 -6.20 4.72 -16.41
C ARG A 272 -6.09 3.23 -16.70
N ALA A 273 -5.83 2.87 -17.96
CA ALA A 273 -5.57 1.50 -18.36
C ALA A 273 -4.19 1.09 -17.83
N ALA A 274 -4.15 0.28 -16.79
CA ALA A 274 -2.93 -0.38 -16.36
C ALA A 274 -2.68 -1.62 -17.24
N LEU A 275 -1.42 -1.89 -17.59
CA LEU A 275 -1.03 -3.17 -18.18
C LEU A 275 -1.45 -4.31 -17.24
N SER A 276 -1.84 -5.45 -17.79
CA SER A 276 -2.05 -6.65 -16.96
C SER A 276 -0.74 -7.06 -16.29
N ALA A 277 -0.83 -7.74 -15.14
CA ALA A 277 0.36 -8.21 -14.42
C ALA A 277 1.27 -9.08 -15.30
N ALA A 278 0.69 -9.90 -16.18
CA ALA A 278 1.43 -10.74 -17.12
C ALA A 278 2.21 -9.91 -18.15
N ALA A 279 1.53 -9.00 -18.86
CA ALA A 279 2.17 -8.15 -19.88
C ALA A 279 3.30 -7.29 -19.28
N ARG A 280 3.13 -6.83 -18.03
CA ARG A 280 4.18 -6.12 -17.30
C ARG A 280 5.40 -7.01 -17.04
N MET A 281 5.19 -8.25 -16.60
CA MET A 281 6.29 -9.18 -16.34
C MET A 281 7.02 -9.62 -17.61
N ASP A 282 6.31 -9.80 -18.72
CA ASP A 282 6.95 -10.13 -20.00
C ASP A 282 7.85 -8.98 -20.48
N ALA A 283 7.37 -7.74 -20.37
CA ALA A 283 8.18 -6.56 -20.68
C ALA A 283 9.41 -6.42 -19.75
N LEU A 284 9.25 -6.77 -18.47
CA LEU A 284 10.36 -6.77 -17.51
C LEU A 284 11.39 -7.87 -17.80
N ARG A 285 10.94 -9.09 -18.11
CA ARG A 285 11.82 -10.20 -18.50
C ARG A 285 12.58 -9.87 -19.78
N ALA A 286 11.93 -9.27 -20.76
CA ALA A 286 12.59 -8.78 -21.97
C ALA A 286 13.67 -7.73 -21.63
N ALA A 287 13.39 -6.80 -20.72
CA ALA A 287 14.38 -5.81 -20.27
C ALA A 287 15.53 -6.43 -19.46
N LEU A 288 15.31 -7.55 -18.75
CA LEU A 288 16.32 -8.30 -18.00
C LEU A 288 17.15 -9.25 -18.88
N ALA A 289 16.64 -9.68 -20.04
CA ALA A 289 17.29 -10.67 -20.90
C ALA A 289 18.67 -10.21 -21.38
N GLY A 290 18.80 -8.93 -21.73
CA GLY A 290 20.07 -8.33 -22.17
C GLY A 290 21.03 -7.95 -21.03
N LYS A 291 20.72 -8.29 -19.76
CA LYS A 291 21.51 -7.88 -18.60
C LYS A 291 22.36 -9.01 -18.05
N THR A 292 23.58 -8.68 -17.64
CA THR A 292 24.51 -9.63 -17.00
C THR A 292 24.09 -9.89 -15.56
N ILE A 293 23.44 -11.02 -15.32
CA ILE A 293 23.10 -11.54 -13.99
C ILE A 293 23.49 -13.02 -13.99
N ALA A 294 24.66 -13.32 -13.42
CA ALA A 294 25.32 -14.62 -13.60
C ALA A 294 24.63 -15.77 -12.86
N ALA A 295 24.20 -15.55 -11.62
CA ALA A 295 23.54 -16.57 -10.82
C ALA A 295 22.03 -16.64 -11.14
N ALA A 296 21.53 -17.82 -11.51
CA ALA A 296 20.11 -18.04 -11.78
C ALA A 296 19.22 -17.68 -10.57
N ALA A 297 19.66 -18.02 -9.35
CA ALA A 297 18.97 -17.66 -8.12
C ALA A 297 18.86 -16.13 -7.92
N LEU A 298 19.91 -15.38 -8.27
CA LEU A 298 19.89 -13.91 -8.21
C LEU A 298 18.95 -13.34 -9.26
N ARG A 299 18.95 -13.90 -10.49
CA ARG A 299 17.99 -13.50 -11.53
C ARG A 299 16.55 -13.73 -11.08
N GLN A 300 16.25 -14.89 -10.50
CA GLN A 300 14.93 -15.19 -9.94
C GLN A 300 14.57 -14.21 -8.82
N ALA A 301 15.50 -13.89 -7.91
CA ALA A 301 15.26 -12.92 -6.86
C ALA A 301 14.95 -11.51 -7.40
N VAL A 302 15.63 -11.09 -8.47
CA VAL A 302 15.32 -9.82 -9.16
C VAL A 302 13.93 -9.88 -9.81
N GLU A 303 13.58 -10.97 -10.50
CA GLU A 303 12.23 -11.14 -11.06
C GLU A 303 11.13 -11.12 -9.99
N ASP A 304 11.35 -11.82 -8.88
CA ASP A 304 10.45 -11.84 -7.72
C ASP A 304 10.30 -10.44 -7.11
N PHE A 305 11.40 -9.68 -7.02
CA PHE A 305 11.38 -8.29 -6.56
C PHE A 305 10.47 -7.42 -7.44
N PHE A 306 10.57 -7.51 -8.77
CA PHE A 306 9.70 -6.78 -9.68
C PHE A 306 8.25 -7.31 -9.69
N TRP A 307 8.04 -8.61 -9.45
CA TRP A 307 6.71 -9.18 -9.29
C TRP A 307 5.97 -8.55 -8.11
N VAL A 308 6.63 -8.46 -6.96
CA VAL A 308 6.08 -7.86 -5.74
C VAL A 308 5.92 -6.34 -5.87
N ASN A 309 6.89 -5.66 -6.48
CA ASN A 309 6.88 -4.21 -6.64
C ASN A 309 6.20 -3.77 -7.94
N GLN A 310 4.87 -3.81 -7.93
CA GLN A 310 4.03 -3.54 -9.12
C GLN A 310 4.13 -2.10 -9.67
N ASP A 311 4.63 -1.16 -8.86
CA ASP A 311 4.88 0.23 -9.28
C ASP A 311 6.13 0.36 -10.18
N LEU A 312 6.96 -0.69 -10.27
CA LEU A 312 8.17 -0.67 -11.06
C LEU A 312 7.91 -0.99 -12.54
N GLN A 313 8.61 -0.26 -13.40
CA GLN A 313 8.49 -0.29 -14.85
C GLN A 313 9.80 -0.79 -15.49
N PRO A 314 9.75 -1.36 -16.70
CA PRO A 314 10.96 -1.72 -17.44
C PRO A 314 11.97 -0.57 -17.61
N ALA A 315 11.48 0.68 -17.66
CA ALA A 315 12.34 1.86 -17.75
C ALA A 315 13.26 2.06 -16.52
N HIS A 316 12.90 1.53 -15.35
CA HIS A 316 13.78 1.57 -14.16
C HIS A 316 15.06 0.74 -14.31
N LEU A 317 15.10 -0.13 -15.32
CA LEU A 317 16.24 -0.95 -15.66
C LEU A 317 17.11 -0.34 -16.80
N ALA A 318 16.76 0.83 -17.33
CA ALA A 318 17.38 1.40 -18.53
C ALA A 318 18.90 1.65 -18.39
N TYR A 319 19.34 2.05 -17.19
CA TYR A 319 20.75 2.37 -16.93
C TYR A 319 21.50 1.26 -16.19
N VAL A 320 20.91 0.06 -16.11
CA VAL A 320 21.52 -1.10 -15.46
C VAL A 320 22.04 -2.07 -16.53
N ALA A 321 23.36 -2.31 -16.56
CA ALA A 321 23.97 -3.31 -17.42
C ALA A 321 23.92 -4.72 -16.79
N GLY A 322 23.94 -4.81 -15.46
CA GLY A 322 23.91 -6.09 -14.76
C GLY A 322 23.77 -5.95 -13.24
N VAL A 323 23.62 -7.09 -12.58
CA VAL A 323 23.52 -7.20 -11.12
C VAL A 323 24.55 -8.23 -10.68
N ARG A 324 25.36 -7.91 -9.67
CA ARG A 324 26.34 -8.84 -9.12
C ARG A 324 26.40 -8.79 -7.60
N VAL A 325 26.71 -9.96 -7.04
CA VAL A 325 27.08 -10.09 -5.63
C VAL A 325 28.59 -9.96 -5.50
N VAL A 326 29.03 -9.19 -4.50
CA VAL A 326 30.43 -8.87 -4.23
C VAL A 326 30.81 -9.51 -2.89
N PRO A 327 31.86 -10.37 -2.85
CA PRO A 327 32.37 -10.93 -1.61
C PRO A 327 32.93 -9.86 -0.67
N ASP A 328 32.92 -10.12 0.63
CA ASP A 328 33.41 -9.21 1.67
C ASP A 328 34.82 -8.69 1.39
N ALA A 329 35.71 -9.59 0.99
CA ALA A 329 37.10 -9.30 0.67
C ALA A 329 37.30 -8.34 -0.52
N ARG A 330 36.28 -8.11 -1.34
CA ARG A 330 36.31 -7.20 -2.50
C ARG A 330 35.33 -6.03 -2.35
N TRP A 331 34.76 -5.83 -1.16
CA TRP A 331 33.84 -4.74 -0.90
C TRP A 331 34.60 -3.44 -0.67
N LEU A 332 34.46 -2.48 -1.59
CA LEU A 332 35.22 -1.23 -1.62
C LEU A 332 34.57 -0.08 -0.83
N ARG A 333 33.38 -0.28 -0.24
CA ARG A 333 32.70 0.75 0.57
C ARG A 333 32.89 0.48 2.06
N SER A 334 33.02 1.54 2.85
CA SER A 334 33.07 1.41 4.32
C SER A 334 31.76 0.81 4.83
N ARG A 335 31.88 -0.10 5.81
CA ARG A 335 30.76 -0.75 6.51
C ARG A 335 30.55 -0.23 7.93
N GLU A 336 31.47 0.60 8.43
CA GLU A 336 31.43 1.12 9.80
C GLU A 336 30.27 2.10 10.03
N TRP A 337 29.75 2.70 8.96
CA TRP A 337 28.74 3.77 9.03
C TRP A 337 27.53 3.54 8.11
N ASP A 338 27.53 2.46 7.32
CA ASP A 338 26.51 2.22 6.29
C ASP A 338 25.90 0.82 6.43
N ASN A 339 24.64 0.79 6.88
CA ASN A 339 23.81 -0.42 6.90
C ASN A 339 23.25 -0.77 5.51
N VAL A 340 23.51 0.07 4.50
CA VAL A 340 23.17 -0.16 3.10
C VAL A 340 24.32 -0.92 2.42
N LEU A 341 24.04 -2.19 2.14
CA LEU A 341 24.92 -3.16 1.50
C LEU A 341 24.63 -3.33 0.00
N GLY A 342 24.02 -2.32 -0.62
CA GLY A 342 23.73 -2.27 -2.05
C GLY A 342 23.99 -0.89 -2.64
N TYR A 343 24.69 -0.82 -3.78
CA TYR A 343 24.91 0.44 -4.47
C TYR A 343 24.95 0.28 -5.99
N TYR A 344 24.78 1.38 -6.71
CA TYR A 344 24.98 1.43 -8.16
C TYR A 344 26.35 2.01 -8.50
N GLU A 345 27.08 1.35 -9.40
CA GLU A 345 28.38 1.81 -9.89
C GLU A 345 28.22 2.49 -11.28
N PRO A 346 28.28 3.83 -11.38
CA PRO A 346 27.99 4.52 -12.64
C PRO A 346 28.98 4.23 -13.77
N ALA A 347 30.22 3.84 -13.44
CA ALA A 347 31.26 3.55 -14.43
C ALA A 347 30.97 2.26 -15.20
N THR A 348 30.56 1.21 -14.50
CA THR A 348 30.26 -0.11 -15.09
C THR A 348 28.78 -0.30 -15.37
N ARG A 349 27.92 0.55 -14.79
CA ARG A 349 26.45 0.43 -14.80
C ARG A 349 25.94 -0.83 -14.09
N PHE A 350 26.71 -1.38 -13.15
CA PHE A 350 26.29 -2.53 -12.35
C PHE A 350 25.62 -2.11 -11.05
N ILE A 351 24.60 -2.88 -10.67
CA ILE A 351 24.13 -2.94 -9.29
C ILE A 351 25.03 -3.92 -8.54
N MET A 352 25.60 -3.44 -7.45
CA MET A 352 26.56 -4.14 -6.59
C MET A 352 25.88 -4.46 -5.27
N LEU A 353 25.79 -5.74 -4.91
CA LEU A 353 25.18 -6.22 -3.67
C LEU A 353 26.23 -6.95 -2.84
N HIS A 354 26.32 -6.68 -1.56
CA HIS A 354 27.24 -7.42 -0.69
C HIS A 354 26.74 -8.86 -0.48
N GLU A 355 27.64 -9.83 -0.32
CA GLU A 355 27.26 -11.23 -0.10
C GLU A 355 26.40 -11.46 1.15
N GLN A 356 26.56 -10.65 2.19
CA GLN A 356 25.71 -10.72 3.39
C GLN A 356 24.23 -10.47 3.10
N THR A 357 23.90 -9.76 2.02
CA THR A 357 22.50 -9.53 1.63
C THR A 357 21.78 -10.83 1.27
N LEU A 358 22.52 -11.89 0.90
CA LEU A 358 21.95 -13.20 0.59
C LEU A 358 21.43 -13.96 1.82
N ARG A 359 21.73 -13.49 3.05
CA ARG A 359 21.27 -14.13 4.30
C ARG A 359 19.76 -14.11 4.47
N SER A 360 19.07 -13.11 3.90
CA SER A 360 17.61 -13.06 3.89
C SER A 360 17.08 -12.42 2.62
N ARG A 361 15.88 -12.85 2.20
CA ARG A 361 15.22 -12.29 1.01
C ARG A 361 14.91 -10.81 1.17
N ASP A 362 14.54 -10.39 2.38
CA ASP A 362 14.20 -8.99 2.67
C ASP A 362 15.45 -8.10 2.64
N ALA A 363 16.58 -8.57 3.18
CA ALA A 363 17.84 -7.82 3.09
C ALA A 363 18.31 -7.67 1.64
N LEU A 364 18.19 -8.73 0.84
CA LEU A 364 18.51 -8.66 -0.60
C LEU A 364 17.59 -7.67 -1.32
N ALA A 365 16.27 -7.76 -1.11
CA ALA A 365 15.29 -6.89 -1.73
C ALA A 365 15.49 -5.42 -1.37
N ALA A 366 15.70 -5.12 -0.09
CA ALA A 366 15.88 -3.76 0.42
C ALA A 366 17.15 -3.12 -0.16
N ASN A 367 18.29 -3.82 -0.13
CA ASN A 367 19.55 -3.31 -0.67
C ASN A 367 19.52 -3.19 -2.20
N PHE A 368 18.84 -4.12 -2.87
CA PHE A 368 18.60 -4.03 -4.31
C PHE A 368 17.72 -2.82 -4.66
N ALA A 369 16.69 -2.52 -3.86
CA ALA A 369 15.86 -1.35 -4.05
C ALA A 369 16.67 -0.06 -3.97
N VAL A 370 17.56 0.08 -2.97
CA VAL A 370 18.41 1.26 -2.81
C VAL A 370 19.31 1.45 -4.04
N ALA A 371 20.03 0.39 -4.43
CA ALA A 371 20.91 0.43 -5.59
C ALA A 371 20.15 0.69 -6.91
N LEU A 372 18.97 0.09 -7.07
CA LEU A 372 18.11 0.33 -8.22
C LEU A 372 17.66 1.80 -8.26
N GLY A 373 17.30 2.38 -7.12
CA GLY A 373 16.98 3.80 -7.00
C GLY A 373 18.15 4.70 -7.42
N GLU A 374 19.36 4.43 -6.89
CA GLU A 374 20.58 5.14 -7.31
C GLU A 374 20.80 5.07 -8.83
N SER A 375 20.54 3.91 -9.43
CA SER A 375 20.71 3.70 -10.88
C SER A 375 19.83 4.60 -11.74
N LEU A 376 18.73 5.13 -11.20
CA LEU A 376 17.83 6.05 -11.93
C LEU A 376 18.47 7.44 -12.11
N LEU A 377 19.32 7.86 -11.17
CA LEU A 377 20.18 9.02 -11.36
C LEU A 377 21.36 8.73 -12.30
N GLY A 378 21.76 7.46 -12.40
CA GLY A 378 22.77 6.98 -13.34
C GLY A 378 24.06 7.79 -13.29
N ARG A 379 24.58 8.22 -14.44
CA ARG A 379 25.83 8.98 -14.57
C ARG A 379 25.57 10.46 -14.86
N TYR A 380 25.03 11.17 -13.88
CA TYR A 380 24.71 12.60 -13.96
C TYR A 380 25.78 13.53 -13.38
N ILE A 381 26.61 13.06 -12.44
CA ILE A 381 27.70 13.82 -11.83
C ILE A 381 28.98 13.64 -12.65
N ALA A 382 29.66 14.74 -12.94
CA ALA A 382 31.01 14.77 -13.47
C ALA A 382 32.04 14.64 -12.34
N ARG A 383 31.88 15.44 -11.27
CA ARG A 383 32.79 15.49 -10.12
C ARG A 383 32.01 15.79 -8.83
N LYS A 384 32.51 15.28 -7.71
CA LYS A 384 32.03 15.60 -6.36
C LYS A 384 33.24 15.82 -5.44
N TRP A 385 33.18 16.82 -4.56
CA TRP A 385 34.28 17.15 -3.66
C TRP A 385 33.78 17.89 -2.42
N TRP A 386 34.62 17.94 -1.39
CA TRP A 386 34.45 18.87 -0.28
C TRP A 386 35.21 20.15 -0.60
N ALA A 387 34.54 21.30 -0.53
CA ALA A 387 35.23 22.57 -0.64
C ALA A 387 36.12 22.77 0.61
N PRO A 388 37.22 23.52 0.48
CA PRO A 388 38.07 23.84 1.62
C PRO A 388 37.25 24.46 2.76
N PRO A 389 37.48 24.03 4.03
CA PRO A 389 36.76 24.58 5.17
C PRO A 389 37.10 26.06 5.32
N VAL A 390 36.09 26.89 5.57
CA VAL A 390 36.28 28.30 5.91
C VAL A 390 36.53 28.41 7.41
N PRO A 391 37.70 28.91 7.86
CA PRO A 391 38.01 29.06 9.28
C PRO A 391 36.92 29.86 10.01
N GLY A 392 36.49 29.38 11.18
CA GLY A 392 35.47 30.05 12.01
C GLY A 392 34.02 29.89 11.56
N ALA A 393 33.74 29.28 10.40
CA ALA A 393 32.37 29.16 9.88
C ALA A 393 31.55 28.01 10.51
N GLY A 394 32.20 27.05 11.19
CA GLY A 394 31.53 25.87 11.76
C GLY A 394 30.84 24.94 10.75
N MET A 395 31.08 25.15 9.45
CA MET A 395 30.41 24.48 8.34
C MET A 395 31.44 23.99 7.32
N GLN A 396 31.19 22.84 6.72
CA GLN A 396 31.83 22.37 5.49
C GLN A 396 30.86 22.49 4.32
N THR A 397 31.37 22.58 3.09
CA THR A 397 30.53 22.64 1.89
C THR A 397 30.79 21.43 1.01
N TYR A 398 29.74 20.65 0.74
CA TYR A 398 29.77 19.57 -0.21
C TYR A 398 29.37 20.09 -1.60
N GLU A 399 30.16 19.80 -2.62
CA GLU A 399 29.91 20.26 -3.99
C GLU A 399 29.82 19.13 -4.99
N ILE A 400 28.97 19.34 -6.00
CA ILE A 400 28.88 18.50 -7.18
C ILE A 400 28.90 19.36 -8.44
N GLU A 401 29.52 18.82 -9.48
CA GLU A 401 29.45 19.34 -10.83
C GLU A 401 28.69 18.33 -11.70
N LEU A 402 27.61 18.80 -12.34
CA LEU A 402 26.80 17.99 -13.23
C LEU A 402 27.48 17.85 -14.60
N ARG A 403 27.32 16.68 -15.22
CA ARG A 403 27.67 16.52 -16.64
C ARG A 403 26.79 17.43 -17.51
N PRO A 404 27.23 17.84 -18.70
CA PRO A 404 26.38 18.51 -19.68
C PRO A 404 25.14 17.66 -20.00
N PRO A 405 23.94 18.25 -20.22
CA PRO A 405 22.69 17.50 -20.43
C PRO A 405 22.79 16.38 -21.47
N ALA A 406 23.48 16.61 -22.59
CA ALA A 406 23.66 15.62 -23.67
C ALA A 406 24.49 14.39 -23.27
N LEU A 407 25.29 14.49 -22.20
CA LEU A 407 26.15 13.41 -21.71
C LEU A 407 25.59 12.74 -20.45
N ARG A 408 24.39 13.12 -20.00
CA ARG A 408 23.77 12.52 -18.80
C ARG A 408 23.10 11.22 -19.17
N GLU A 409 23.43 10.18 -18.43
CA GLU A 409 22.77 8.88 -18.50
C GLU A 409 21.89 8.76 -17.26
N THR A 410 20.66 9.28 -17.33
CA THR A 410 19.73 9.33 -16.19
C THR A 410 18.30 9.27 -16.65
N LEU A 411 17.42 8.68 -15.84
CA LEU A 411 15.99 8.61 -16.12
C LEU A 411 15.31 9.98 -16.03
N LEU A 412 15.90 10.93 -15.29
CA LEU A 412 15.33 12.24 -15.05
C LEU A 412 15.63 13.21 -16.19
N THR A 413 14.61 13.92 -16.65
CA THR A 413 14.83 15.09 -17.53
C THR A 413 15.66 16.17 -16.82
N PRO A 414 16.30 17.11 -17.55
CA PRO A 414 17.07 18.18 -16.93
C PRO A 414 16.28 18.99 -15.89
N GLY A 415 15.00 19.27 -16.15
CA GLY A 415 14.12 19.95 -15.21
C GLY A 415 13.83 19.11 -13.96
N GLN A 416 13.52 17.82 -14.13
CA GLN A 416 13.26 16.91 -13.01
C GLN A 416 14.49 16.71 -12.13
N LEU A 417 15.68 16.60 -12.73
CA LEU A 417 16.94 16.51 -11.98
C LEU A 417 17.19 17.77 -11.15
N LYS A 418 16.97 18.95 -11.72
CA LYS A 418 17.07 20.23 -10.98
C LYS A 418 16.08 20.29 -9.81
N THR A 419 14.84 19.87 -10.03
CA THR A 419 13.82 19.79 -8.96
C THR A 419 14.28 18.83 -7.86
N TYR A 420 14.76 17.63 -8.21
CA TYR A 420 15.27 16.68 -7.23
C TYR A 420 16.44 17.23 -6.42
N LEU A 421 17.41 17.88 -7.07
CA LEU A 421 18.58 18.46 -6.38
C LEU A 421 18.14 19.51 -5.35
N ARG A 422 17.16 20.35 -5.66
CA ARG A 422 16.56 21.28 -4.69
C ARG A 422 15.94 20.53 -3.50
N LEU A 423 15.19 19.46 -3.76
CA LEU A 423 14.57 18.63 -2.72
C LEU A 423 15.62 17.90 -1.85
N ALA A 424 16.77 17.58 -2.43
CA ALA A 424 17.95 17.08 -1.73
C ALA A 424 18.80 18.20 -1.06
N GLU A 425 18.26 19.42 -1.00
CA GLU A 425 18.85 20.61 -0.39
C GLU A 425 20.18 21.06 -1.05
N MET A 426 20.40 20.66 -2.31
CA MET A 426 21.51 21.15 -3.12
C MET A 426 21.11 22.47 -3.80
N GLN A 427 21.93 23.49 -3.62
CA GLN A 427 21.70 24.84 -4.14
C GLN A 427 22.57 25.10 -5.36
N PRO A 428 22.06 25.72 -6.43
CA PRO A 428 22.89 26.08 -7.58
C PRO A 428 23.91 27.16 -7.20
N ARG A 429 25.12 27.07 -7.74
CA ARG A 429 26.13 28.15 -7.65
C ARG A 429 25.74 29.28 -8.61
N ALA A 430 25.82 30.52 -8.13
CA ALA A 430 25.55 31.70 -8.95
C ALA A 430 26.54 31.78 -10.12
N GLY A 431 26.05 32.01 -11.33
CA GLY A 431 26.88 32.06 -12.55
C GLY A 431 27.37 30.71 -13.08
N GLU A 432 27.16 29.61 -12.35
CA GLU A 432 27.69 28.28 -12.70
C GLU A 432 26.56 27.25 -12.83
N PRO A 433 25.91 27.13 -14.00
CA PRO A 433 24.64 26.40 -14.16
C PRO A 433 24.74 24.89 -13.92
N LEU A 434 25.95 24.33 -13.90
CA LEU A 434 26.22 22.91 -13.66
C LEU A 434 26.72 22.63 -12.25
N ARG A 435 27.04 23.65 -11.43
CA ARG A 435 27.57 23.45 -10.08
C ARG A 435 26.50 23.63 -9.02
N TYR A 436 26.47 22.71 -8.07
CA TYR A 436 25.56 22.72 -6.95
C TYR A 436 26.32 22.45 -5.65
N PHE A 437 25.89 23.06 -4.56
CA PHE A 437 26.52 22.92 -3.26
C PHE A 437 25.49 22.72 -2.13
N ARG A 438 25.92 22.07 -1.04
CA ARG A 438 25.16 21.94 0.19
C ARG A 438 26.05 22.28 1.39
N PRO A 439 25.66 23.25 2.23
CA PRO A 439 26.32 23.48 3.51
C PRO A 439 26.01 22.34 4.47
N VAL A 440 27.04 21.84 5.17
CA VAL A 440 26.95 20.75 6.16
C VAL A 440 27.64 21.20 7.44
N PRO A 441 26.95 21.26 8.59
CA PRO A 441 27.60 21.58 9.87
C PRO A 441 28.72 20.60 10.21
N GLN A 442 29.82 21.10 10.76
CA GLN A 442 30.93 20.24 11.18
C GLN A 442 30.48 19.25 12.27
N GLY A 443 30.95 18.01 12.18
CA GLY A 443 30.59 16.93 13.10
C GLY A 443 29.21 16.32 12.87
N MET A 444 28.40 16.87 11.94
CA MET A 444 27.12 16.30 11.55
C MET A 444 27.28 15.44 10.29
N GLY A 445 26.65 14.26 10.30
CA GLY A 445 26.50 13.46 9.08
C GLY A 445 25.51 14.11 8.10
N PHE A 446 25.62 13.79 6.83
CA PHE A 446 24.61 14.12 5.83
C PHE A 446 24.47 12.98 4.82
N LEU A 447 23.32 12.91 4.15
CA LEU A 447 23.08 11.97 3.06
C LEU A 447 23.43 12.62 1.72
N PRO A 448 24.43 12.12 0.98
CA PRO A 448 24.67 12.55 -0.39
C PRO A 448 23.44 12.32 -1.25
N CYS A 449 23.18 13.23 -2.20
CA CYS A 449 21.99 13.20 -3.05
C CYS A 449 21.78 11.87 -3.82
N GLY A 450 22.84 11.12 -4.15
CA GLY A 450 22.70 9.78 -4.72
C GLY A 450 22.07 8.78 -3.73
N ILE A 451 22.65 8.70 -2.52
CA ILE A 451 22.22 7.79 -1.47
C ILE A 451 20.81 8.17 -0.98
N LEU A 452 20.54 9.47 -0.78
CA LEU A 452 19.20 9.96 -0.45
C LEU A 452 18.16 9.50 -1.47
N PHE A 453 18.50 9.53 -2.78
CA PHE A 453 17.58 9.10 -3.82
C PHE A 453 17.30 7.59 -3.71
N GLY A 454 18.35 6.78 -3.57
CA GLY A 454 18.24 5.33 -3.42
C GLY A 454 17.44 4.93 -2.17
N LEU A 455 17.75 5.54 -1.03
CA LEU A 455 17.03 5.33 0.23
C LEU A 455 15.56 5.73 0.09
N THR A 456 15.28 6.93 -0.41
CA THR A 456 13.90 7.40 -0.61
C THR A 456 13.13 6.47 -1.55
N PHE A 457 13.78 6.00 -2.61
CA PHE A 457 13.19 5.03 -3.54
C PHE A 457 12.83 3.71 -2.83
N ALA A 458 13.75 3.13 -2.06
CA ALA A 458 13.50 1.92 -1.30
C ALA A 458 12.38 2.10 -0.26
N TRP A 459 12.39 3.22 0.45
CA TRP A 459 11.36 3.57 1.41
C TRP A 459 9.97 3.71 0.78
N MET A 460 9.87 4.36 -0.38
CA MET A 460 8.62 4.39 -1.15
C MET A 460 8.15 2.97 -1.49
N LEU A 461 9.08 2.05 -1.76
CA LEU A 461 8.75 0.67 -2.09
C LEU A 461 8.20 -0.11 -0.88
N ASP A 462 8.93 -0.29 0.20
CA ASP A 462 8.54 -1.22 1.27
C ASP A 462 8.72 -0.66 2.68
N ASN A 463 8.99 0.64 2.81
CA ASN A 463 9.35 1.27 4.07
C ASN A 463 10.63 0.67 4.67
N SER A 464 11.56 0.16 3.86
CA SER A 464 12.88 -0.26 4.34
C SER A 464 13.75 0.95 4.70
N TYR A 465 14.71 0.72 5.60
CA TYR A 465 15.69 1.70 6.05
C TYR A 465 15.11 2.99 6.66
N VAL A 466 13.93 2.92 7.29
CA VAL A 466 13.33 4.07 8.02
C VAL A 466 14.31 4.72 9.01
N PRO A 467 15.16 3.99 9.77
CA PRO A 467 16.10 4.65 10.66
C PRO A 467 17.20 5.45 9.93
N ALA A 468 17.46 5.15 8.65
CA ALA A 468 18.50 5.79 7.85
C ALA A 468 17.97 6.97 7.00
N LEU A 469 16.67 7.02 6.72
CA LEU A 469 15.99 8.23 6.25
C LEU A 469 15.69 9.09 7.48
N ASP A 470 16.04 10.37 7.40
CA ASP A 470 15.92 11.34 8.48
C ASP A 470 14.66 11.07 9.35
N PHE A 471 14.84 10.94 10.68
CA PHE A 471 13.77 10.71 11.67
C PHE A 471 12.58 11.66 11.44
N GLU A 472 12.88 12.82 10.87
CA GLU A 472 11.94 13.81 10.38
C GLU A 472 10.87 13.35 9.38
N MET A 473 11.02 12.21 8.70
CA MET A 473 9.94 11.63 7.87
C MET A 473 8.68 11.34 8.70
N HIS A 474 8.81 11.09 10.00
CA HIS A 474 7.67 10.93 10.91
C HIS A 474 6.78 12.19 10.98
N MET A 475 7.32 13.39 10.73
CA MET A 475 6.53 14.64 10.72
C MET A 475 5.45 14.67 9.64
N LEU A 476 5.54 13.83 8.61
CA LEU A 476 4.51 13.75 7.56
C LEU A 476 3.15 13.31 8.12
N GLN A 477 3.15 12.60 9.25
CA GLN A 477 1.96 12.04 9.88
C GLN A 477 1.20 13.08 10.71
N TRP A 478 1.88 14.13 11.19
CA TRP A 478 1.28 15.13 12.07
C TRP A 478 0.59 16.25 11.29
N PRO A 479 -0.57 16.74 11.78
CA PRO A 479 -1.22 17.91 11.19
C PRO A 479 -0.34 19.15 11.39
N ALA A 480 -0.27 20.01 10.37
CA ALA A 480 0.57 21.21 10.40
C ALA A 480 0.28 22.14 11.58
N SER A 481 -0.95 22.14 12.10
CA SER A 481 -1.36 22.91 13.29
C SER A 481 -0.67 22.48 14.59
N ARG A 482 -0.03 21.30 14.63
CA ARG A 482 0.71 20.78 15.78
C ARG A 482 2.23 20.96 15.64
N LEU A 483 2.70 21.65 14.61
CA LEU A 483 4.12 21.79 14.29
C LEU A 483 4.60 23.22 14.46
N LEU A 484 5.87 23.39 14.84
CA LEU A 484 6.54 24.69 14.84
C LEU A 484 6.77 25.17 13.39
N PRO A 485 6.87 26.49 13.13
CA PRO A 485 7.01 27.02 11.77
C PRO A 485 8.16 26.44 10.94
N TYR A 486 9.31 26.13 11.56
CA TYR A 486 10.43 25.51 10.84
C TYR A 486 10.13 24.03 10.48
N GLN A 487 9.44 23.30 11.36
CA GLN A 487 9.02 21.92 11.13
C GLN A 487 7.96 21.86 10.04
N VAL A 488 7.06 22.84 9.97
CA VAL A 488 6.11 22.98 8.85
C VAL A 488 6.86 23.10 7.51
N ARG A 489 7.92 23.93 7.45
CA ARG A 489 8.74 24.05 6.24
C ARG A 489 9.45 22.75 5.88
N ARG A 490 10.09 22.05 6.84
CA ARG A 490 10.74 20.75 6.61
C ARG A 490 9.71 19.70 6.16
N ARG A 491 8.53 19.66 6.78
CA ARG A 491 7.40 18.81 6.38
C ARG A 491 6.96 19.08 4.95
N SER A 492 6.81 20.33 4.53
CA SER A 492 6.45 20.68 3.15
C SER A 492 7.50 20.19 2.15
N LEU A 493 8.79 20.35 2.44
CA LEU A 493 9.88 19.83 1.61
C LEU A 493 9.78 18.30 1.45
N HIS A 494 9.52 17.59 2.56
CA HIS A 494 9.33 16.14 2.55
C HIS A 494 8.09 15.71 1.76
N GLN A 495 6.97 16.43 1.89
CA GLN A 495 5.77 16.18 1.08
C GLN A 495 6.05 16.36 -0.42
N GLU A 496 6.82 17.39 -0.80
CA GLU A 496 7.24 17.58 -2.18
C GLU A 496 8.16 16.46 -2.67
N LEU A 497 9.06 15.95 -1.81
CA LEU A 497 9.92 14.80 -2.12
C LEU A 497 9.09 13.53 -2.36
N VAL A 498 8.17 13.20 -1.46
CA VAL A 498 7.22 12.09 -1.64
C VAL A 498 6.42 12.25 -2.93
N GLY A 499 5.90 13.46 -3.16
CA GLY A 499 5.17 13.81 -4.39
C GLY A 499 6.01 13.61 -5.65
N PHE A 500 7.27 14.03 -5.64
CA PHE A 500 8.21 13.84 -6.75
C PHE A 500 8.44 12.36 -7.04
N PHE A 501 8.72 11.54 -6.02
CA PHE A 501 8.90 10.10 -6.22
C PHE A 501 7.63 9.42 -6.73
N ARG A 502 6.47 9.80 -6.19
CA ARG A 502 5.16 9.28 -6.61
C ARG A 502 4.89 9.57 -8.09
N THR A 503 5.00 10.83 -8.51
CA THR A 503 4.55 11.28 -9.84
C THR A 503 5.62 11.17 -10.91
N VAL A 504 6.88 11.46 -10.59
CA VAL A 504 7.98 11.46 -11.57
C VAL A 504 8.67 10.11 -11.64
N VAL A 505 9.06 9.55 -10.49
CA VAL A 505 9.93 8.36 -10.45
C VAL A 505 9.13 7.08 -10.64
N LEU A 506 8.07 6.88 -9.86
CA LEU A 506 7.21 5.70 -9.90
C LEU A 506 6.02 5.86 -10.86
N ARG A 507 5.70 7.09 -11.25
CA ARG A 507 4.57 7.44 -12.15
C ARG A 507 3.24 6.85 -11.67
N GLN A 508 3.06 6.83 -10.35
CA GLN A 508 1.85 6.35 -9.70
C GLN A 508 0.67 7.26 -10.08
N PRO A 509 -0.55 6.72 -10.18
CA PRO A 509 -1.70 7.52 -10.56
C PRO A 509 -2.03 8.51 -9.43
N GLU A 510 -2.57 9.68 -9.78
CA GLU A 510 -3.10 10.65 -8.82
C GLU A 510 -4.37 10.16 -8.11
#